data_AF-A0A7Y0LAM6-F1
#
_entry.id   AF-A0A7Y0LAM6-F1
#
_cell.length_a   1.000
_cell.length_b   1.000
_cell.length_c   1.000
_cell.angle_alpha   90.00
_cell.angle_beta   90.00
_cell.angle_gamma   90.00
#
_symmetry.space_group_name_H-M   'P 1'
#
loop_
_entity.id
_entity.type
_entity.pdbx_description
1 polymer ?
#
loop_
_entity_poly.entity_id
_entity_poly.type
_entity_poly.pdbx_seq_one_letter_code
_entity_poly.pdbx_strand_id
1 'polypeptide(L)'
;NESVDTDSDDIGNNADTDDDGDGVEDSADAFPLDPNESVDTDNDGIGNNADTDDDNDGVLDSDDAFPLDSSESTDTDSDGIGNNADTDDDGDGVEDSADAFPLDSSRSSNLSTTGNSTSSDNSGGGGSMYILLFLLFSIALVKLKTRNTFKIN
;
A
#
# COMPACT_ATOMS: atom_id res chain seq x y z
N ASN A 1 -49.65 15.98 -0.62
CA ASN A 1 -48.90 16.93 -1.45
C ASN A 1 -47.48 16.85 -0.97
N GLU A 2 -46.72 15.99 -1.64
CA GLU A 2 -45.27 16.09 -1.70
C GLU A 2 -44.90 17.36 -2.47
N SER A 3 -43.72 17.92 -2.23
CA SER A 3 -43.15 18.97 -3.07
C SER A 3 -41.64 18.81 -3.29
N VAL A 4 -41.06 17.72 -2.79
CA VAL A 4 -39.65 17.38 -2.95
C VAL A 4 -39.60 16.16 -3.85
N ASP A 5 -38.71 16.25 -4.82
CA ASP A 5 -38.44 15.32 -5.91
C ASP A 5 -36.96 15.62 -6.21
N THR A 6 -36.07 14.81 -5.61
CA THR A 6 -34.64 15.15 -5.51
C THR A 6 -33.89 14.79 -6.79
N ASP A 7 -34.28 13.70 -7.45
CA ASP A 7 -33.69 13.23 -8.71
C ASP A 7 -34.41 13.74 -9.99
N SER A 8 -35.58 14.37 -9.83
CA SER A 8 -36.40 14.92 -10.91
C SER A 8 -36.99 13.88 -11.89
N ASP A 9 -37.38 12.71 -11.40
CA ASP A 9 -38.01 11.64 -12.21
C ASP A 9 -39.56 11.70 -12.30
N ASP A 10 -40.17 12.73 -11.72
CA ASP A 10 -41.62 12.95 -11.55
C ASP A 10 -42.30 12.07 -10.47
N ILE A 11 -41.53 11.32 -9.66
CA ILE A 11 -41.95 10.65 -8.43
C ILE A 11 -41.48 11.51 -7.25
N GLY A 12 -42.33 11.64 -6.23
CA GLY A 12 -41.96 12.41 -5.05
C GLY A 12 -41.28 11.50 -4.04
N ASN A 13 -40.32 12.02 -3.26
CA ASN A 13 -39.51 11.25 -2.33
C ASN A 13 -40.32 10.31 -1.39
N ASN A 14 -41.53 10.70 -0.96
CA ASN A 14 -42.40 9.82 -0.16
C ASN A 14 -42.87 8.51 -0.83
N ALA A 15 -42.71 8.41 -2.14
CA ALA A 15 -43.16 7.30 -2.98
C ALA A 15 -42.05 6.77 -3.87
N ASP A 16 -40.94 7.49 -3.97
CA ASP A 16 -39.70 7.01 -4.54
C ASP A 16 -39.03 6.00 -3.59
N THR A 17 -38.16 5.19 -4.16
CA THR A 17 -37.32 4.25 -3.42
C THR A 17 -35.84 4.53 -3.62
N ASP A 18 -35.49 5.49 -4.47
CA ASP A 18 -34.13 5.93 -4.83
C ASP A 18 -34.22 7.46 -5.01
N ASP A 19 -34.30 8.15 -3.88
CA ASP A 19 -34.70 9.57 -3.79
C ASP A 19 -33.79 10.51 -4.60
N ASP A 20 -32.52 10.18 -4.79
CA ASP A 20 -31.55 10.99 -5.53
C ASP A 20 -31.11 10.38 -6.88
N GLY A 21 -31.56 9.17 -7.20
CA GLY A 21 -31.38 8.54 -8.48
C GLY A 21 -29.94 8.09 -8.76
N ASP A 22 -29.15 7.83 -7.71
CA ASP A 22 -27.78 7.31 -7.84
C ASP A 22 -27.75 5.80 -8.18
N GLY A 23 -28.88 5.13 -8.02
CA GLY A 23 -29.08 3.70 -8.28
C GLY A 23 -29.01 2.81 -7.05
N VAL A 24 -28.91 3.37 -5.84
CA VAL A 24 -28.99 2.70 -4.55
C VAL A 24 -30.33 3.02 -3.90
N GLU A 25 -31.06 2.00 -3.45
CA GLU A 25 -32.34 2.23 -2.77
C GLU A 25 -32.12 2.98 -1.43
N ASP A 26 -32.99 3.92 -1.05
CA ASP A 26 -32.89 4.73 0.18
C ASP A 26 -32.65 3.90 1.46
N SER A 27 -33.11 2.65 1.45
CA SER A 27 -32.98 1.73 2.58
C SER A 27 -31.58 1.11 2.73
N ALA A 28 -30.77 1.18 1.69
CA ALA A 28 -29.40 0.72 1.60
C ALA A 28 -28.41 1.87 1.40
N ASP A 29 -28.90 3.09 1.18
CA ASP A 29 -28.13 4.30 0.97
C ASP A 29 -27.83 5.02 2.30
N ALA A 30 -26.56 5.31 2.57
CA ALA A 30 -26.15 6.10 3.73
C ALA A 30 -26.51 7.60 3.60
N PHE A 31 -26.59 8.11 2.37
CA PHE A 31 -26.94 9.49 2.01
C PHE A 31 -28.04 9.54 0.93
N PRO A 32 -29.30 9.15 1.24
CA PRO A 32 -30.40 9.02 0.24
C PRO A 32 -30.81 10.29 -0.53
N LEU A 33 -30.13 11.43 -0.33
CA LEU A 33 -30.42 12.70 -0.98
C LEU A 33 -29.19 13.32 -1.65
N ASP A 34 -28.04 12.62 -1.65
CA ASP A 34 -26.82 13.04 -2.32
C ASP A 34 -26.44 12.04 -3.42
N PRO A 35 -26.70 12.35 -4.70
CA PRO A 35 -26.48 11.41 -5.79
C PRO A 35 -25.00 11.09 -6.08
N ASN A 36 -24.09 11.60 -5.23
CA ASN A 36 -22.66 11.34 -5.32
C ASN A 36 -22.14 10.54 -4.12
N GLU A 37 -22.98 10.13 -3.18
CA GLU A 37 -22.56 9.40 -1.98
C GLU A 37 -23.61 8.36 -1.62
N SER A 38 -23.22 7.10 -1.48
CA SER A 38 -24.13 6.06 -1.00
C SER A 38 -23.54 5.11 0.04
N VAL A 39 -22.25 5.25 0.34
CA VAL A 39 -21.50 4.41 1.29
C VAL A 39 -20.84 5.31 2.34
N ASP A 40 -20.91 4.86 3.59
CA ASP A 40 -20.26 5.44 4.77
C ASP A 40 -19.68 4.27 5.58
N THR A 41 -18.44 3.87 5.25
CA THR A 41 -17.84 2.63 5.77
C THR A 41 -17.59 2.72 7.29
N ASP A 42 -17.10 3.84 7.78
CA ASP A 42 -16.80 4.05 9.20
C ASP A 42 -17.98 4.62 10.02
N ASN A 43 -19.06 5.05 9.36
CA ASN A 43 -20.26 5.63 9.93
C ASN A 43 -20.01 6.97 10.65
N ASP A 44 -19.08 7.79 10.15
CA ASP A 44 -18.80 9.12 10.71
C ASP A 44 -19.71 10.23 10.15
N GLY A 45 -20.46 9.91 9.09
CA GLY A 45 -21.39 10.81 8.41
C GLY A 45 -20.78 11.61 7.25
N ILE A 46 -19.58 11.27 6.80
CA ILE A 46 -18.96 11.70 5.54
C ILE A 46 -18.99 10.49 4.60
N GLY A 47 -19.49 10.67 3.38
CA GLY A 47 -19.54 9.57 2.42
C GLY A 47 -18.15 9.26 1.87
N ASN A 48 -17.92 8.00 1.53
CA ASN A 48 -16.61 7.52 1.07
C ASN A 48 -16.03 8.31 -0.14
N ASN A 49 -16.86 8.95 -0.98
CA ASN A 49 -16.29 9.75 -2.08
C ASN A 49 -15.72 11.10 -1.61
N ALA A 50 -16.11 11.57 -0.42
CA ALA A 50 -15.67 12.82 0.19
C ALA A 50 -14.75 12.61 1.41
N ASP A 51 -14.81 11.45 2.04
CA ASP A 51 -13.88 11.05 3.10
C ASP A 51 -12.49 10.74 2.51
N THR A 52 -11.47 10.79 3.36
CA THR A 52 -10.08 10.52 3.01
C THR A 52 -9.46 9.41 3.85
N ASP A 53 -10.25 8.81 4.74
CA ASP A 53 -9.91 7.75 5.69
C ASP A 53 -11.20 6.94 5.94
N ASP A 54 -11.65 6.24 4.88
CA ASP A 54 -12.97 5.60 4.75
C ASP A 54 -13.30 4.60 5.87
N ASP A 55 -12.30 4.06 6.57
CA ASP A 55 -12.47 3.09 7.64
C ASP A 55 -11.98 3.58 9.02
N ASN A 56 -11.47 4.81 9.10
CA ASN A 56 -11.00 5.50 10.30
C ASN A 56 -9.91 4.74 11.07
N ASP A 57 -9.05 3.99 10.37
CA ASP A 57 -7.89 3.33 10.97
C ASP A 57 -6.73 4.31 11.24
N GLY A 58 -6.79 5.50 10.62
CA GLY A 58 -5.82 6.58 10.75
C GLY A 58 -4.77 6.64 9.62
N VAL A 59 -4.89 5.80 8.61
CA VAL A 59 -4.14 5.83 7.34
C VAL A 59 -5.07 6.38 6.26
N LEU A 60 -4.58 7.35 5.47
CA LEU A 60 -5.41 7.92 4.41
C LEU A 60 -5.61 6.91 3.29
N ASP A 61 -6.78 6.88 2.63
CA ASP A 61 -7.09 5.91 1.56
C ASP A 61 -6.04 5.87 0.44
N SER A 62 -5.38 7.02 0.19
CA SER A 62 -4.34 7.13 -0.83
C SER A 62 -3.03 6.42 -0.49
N ASP A 63 -2.79 6.17 0.80
CA ASP A 63 -1.63 5.48 1.36
C ASP A 63 -2.01 4.09 1.93
N ASP A 64 -3.30 3.72 1.89
CA ASP A 64 -3.85 2.48 2.42
C ASP A 64 -4.00 1.40 1.33
N ALA A 65 -3.55 0.18 1.61
CA ALA A 65 -3.75 -0.97 0.72
C ALA A 65 -5.17 -1.55 0.78
N PHE A 66 -5.88 -1.37 1.90
CA PHE A 66 -7.22 -1.84 2.20
C PHE A 66 -8.07 -0.72 2.83
N PRO A 67 -8.37 0.36 2.08
CA PRO A 67 -9.03 1.57 2.61
C PRO A 67 -10.43 1.38 3.22
N LEU A 68 -11.00 0.17 3.18
CA LEU A 68 -12.32 -0.14 3.73
C LEU A 68 -12.26 -1.16 4.88
N ASP A 69 -11.06 -1.54 5.33
CA ASP A 69 -10.82 -2.51 6.39
C ASP A 69 -9.94 -1.91 7.48
N SER A 70 -10.59 -1.37 8.50
CA SER A 70 -9.94 -0.76 9.67
C SER A 70 -8.94 -1.65 10.44
N SER A 71 -8.83 -2.92 10.06
CA SER A 71 -7.86 -3.87 10.64
C SER A 71 -6.64 -4.13 9.78
N GLU A 72 -6.55 -3.59 8.56
CA GLU A 72 -5.46 -3.80 7.62
C GLU A 72 -5.16 -2.52 6.85
N SER A 73 -3.90 -2.09 6.83
CA SER A 73 -3.50 -0.93 6.01
C SER A 73 -2.22 -1.12 5.20
N THR A 74 -1.57 -2.28 5.33
CA THR A 74 -0.30 -2.60 4.68
C THR A 74 -0.39 -3.94 3.96
N ASP A 75 0.10 -3.98 2.72
CA ASP A 75 0.29 -5.17 1.88
C ASP A 75 1.72 -5.12 1.31
N THR A 76 2.66 -5.75 2.02
CA THR A 76 4.10 -5.56 1.77
C THR A 76 4.59 -6.23 0.49
N ASP A 77 4.01 -7.36 0.11
CA ASP A 77 4.36 -8.10 -1.11
C ASP A 77 3.37 -7.90 -2.27
N SER A 78 2.26 -7.19 -2.01
CA SER A 78 1.20 -6.86 -2.97
C SER A 78 0.42 -8.07 -3.49
N ASP A 79 0.22 -9.10 -2.65
CA ASP A 79 -0.56 -10.29 -2.99
C ASP A 79 -2.08 -10.14 -2.76
N GLY A 80 -2.49 -9.06 -2.08
CA GLY A 80 -3.87 -8.74 -1.74
C GLY A 80 -4.35 -9.28 -0.40
N ILE A 81 -3.46 -9.80 0.45
CA ILE A 81 -3.69 -10.16 1.85
C ILE A 81 -2.94 -9.15 2.72
N GLY A 82 -3.63 -8.52 3.66
CA GLY A 82 -2.97 -7.54 4.54
C GLY A 82 -2.02 -8.20 5.52
N ASN A 83 -0.97 -7.48 5.91
CA ASN A 83 0.08 -7.96 6.79
C ASN A 83 -0.43 -8.50 8.15
N ASN A 84 -1.61 -8.09 8.66
CA ASN A 84 -2.12 -8.69 9.90
C ASN A 84 -2.73 -10.09 9.69
N ALA A 85 -3.12 -10.43 8.46
CA ALA A 85 -3.70 -11.71 8.05
C ALA A 85 -2.73 -12.60 7.26
N ASP A 86 -1.72 -12.01 6.62
CA ASP A 86 -0.66 -12.74 5.91
C ASP A 86 0.31 -13.41 6.90
N THR A 87 0.97 -14.46 6.43
CA THR A 87 1.95 -15.24 7.18
C THR A 87 3.35 -15.18 6.58
N ASP A 88 3.52 -14.51 5.43
CA ASP A 88 4.78 -14.33 4.68
C ASP A 88 4.76 -12.92 4.06
N ASP A 89 4.76 -11.90 4.92
CA ASP A 89 4.47 -10.50 4.59
C ASP A 89 5.29 -9.94 3.40
N ASP A 90 6.50 -10.44 3.15
CA ASP A 90 7.36 -9.99 2.05
C ASP A 90 7.46 -10.95 0.85
N GLY A 91 6.75 -12.09 0.92
CA GLY A 91 6.63 -13.07 -0.14
C GLY A 91 7.95 -13.74 -0.53
N ASP A 92 8.96 -13.79 0.35
CA ASP A 92 10.25 -14.42 0.07
C ASP A 92 10.22 -15.96 0.22
N GLY A 93 9.11 -16.49 0.74
CA GLY A 93 8.87 -17.91 0.95
C GLY A 93 9.25 -18.41 2.34
N VAL A 94 9.47 -17.52 3.30
CA VAL A 94 9.77 -17.82 4.70
C VAL A 94 8.75 -17.13 5.60
N GLU A 95 7.91 -17.94 6.26
CA GLU A 95 6.88 -17.42 7.16
C GLU A 95 7.43 -16.40 8.18
N ASP A 96 6.68 -15.34 8.50
CA ASP A 96 7.12 -14.23 9.38
C ASP A 96 7.63 -14.72 10.74
N SER A 97 7.01 -15.80 11.24
CA SER A 97 7.37 -16.41 12.51
C SER A 97 8.78 -17.04 12.52
N ALA A 98 9.30 -17.34 11.33
CA ALA A 98 10.63 -17.88 11.08
C ALA A 98 11.59 -16.86 10.43
N ASP A 99 11.09 -15.70 10.00
CA ASP A 99 11.86 -14.65 9.35
C ASP A 99 12.44 -13.63 10.36
N ALA A 100 13.72 -13.29 10.20
CA ALA A 100 14.38 -12.24 10.97
C ALA A 100 14.09 -10.81 10.46
N PHE A 101 13.62 -10.69 9.22
CA PHE A 101 13.27 -9.47 8.51
C PHE A 101 11.98 -9.67 7.68
N PRO A 102 10.81 -9.87 8.31
CA PRO A 102 9.55 -10.21 7.60
C PRO A 102 9.04 -9.21 6.55
N LEU A 103 9.69 -8.05 6.40
CA LEU A 103 9.29 -6.98 5.47
C LEU A 103 10.40 -6.68 4.44
N ASP A 104 11.41 -7.55 4.30
CA ASP A 104 12.56 -7.38 3.43
C ASP A 104 12.89 -8.70 2.72
N SER A 105 12.23 -8.87 1.57
CA SER A 105 12.33 -10.09 0.73
C SER A 105 13.73 -10.39 0.19
N SER A 106 14.73 -9.54 0.47
CA SER A 106 16.12 -9.81 0.17
C SER A 106 16.84 -10.66 1.23
N ARG A 107 16.21 -10.95 2.38
CA ARG A 107 16.89 -11.58 3.52
C ARG A 107 15.98 -12.23 4.59
N SER A 108 15.87 -13.54 4.56
CA SER A 108 15.18 -14.26 5.66
C SER A 108 16.03 -14.54 6.93
N SER A 109 17.32 -14.20 6.91
CA SER A 109 18.21 -14.47 8.05
C SER A 109 19.31 -13.42 8.21
N ASN A 110 19.76 -13.22 9.44
CA ASN A 110 20.99 -12.47 9.69
C ASN A 110 22.10 -13.14 8.91
N LEU A 111 22.53 -12.51 7.82
CA LEU A 111 23.68 -12.92 7.01
C LEU A 111 24.90 -13.08 7.92
N SER A 112 25.06 -14.27 8.50
CA SER A 112 26.33 -14.70 9.03
C SER A 112 27.16 -15.04 7.81
N THR A 113 27.80 -14.04 7.24
CA THR A 113 29.09 -14.26 6.58
C THR A 113 30.12 -14.67 7.65
N THR A 114 29.85 -15.74 8.40
CA THR A 114 30.91 -16.64 8.83
C THR A 114 31.09 -17.62 7.69
N GLY A 115 31.75 -17.15 6.63
CA GLY A 115 32.63 -17.98 5.81
C GLY A 115 33.82 -18.49 6.63
N ASN A 116 33.54 -19.06 7.81
CA ASN A 116 34.46 -19.85 8.60
C ASN A 116 33.69 -21.03 9.23
N SER A 117 32.89 -21.72 8.42
CA SER A 117 32.74 -23.16 8.58
C SER A 117 33.89 -23.81 7.84
N THR A 118 34.96 -24.06 8.58
CA THR A 118 35.82 -25.20 8.34
C THR A 118 34.98 -26.47 8.42
N SER A 119 34.34 -26.83 7.33
CA SER A 119 33.86 -28.19 7.03
C SER A 119 34.55 -28.57 5.73
N SER A 120 35.75 -29.16 5.79
CA SER A 120 35.93 -30.61 5.94
C SER A 120 35.15 -31.44 4.92
N ASP A 121 34.99 -30.96 3.69
CA ASP A 121 34.79 -31.86 2.55
C ASP A 121 36.16 -32.24 2.00
N ASN A 122 36.66 -33.37 2.51
CA ASN A 122 37.82 -34.05 1.97
C ASN A 122 37.41 -34.77 0.67
N SER A 123 37.05 -34.00 -0.35
CA SER A 123 36.99 -34.46 -1.74
C SER A 123 38.16 -33.82 -2.49
N GLY A 124 39.18 -34.64 -2.74
CA GLY A 124 40.47 -34.19 -3.20
C GLY A 124 40.46 -33.53 -4.58
N GLY A 125 41.34 -32.52 -4.73
CA GLY A 125 41.87 -32.14 -6.04
C GLY A 125 42.27 -30.68 -6.19
N GLY A 126 43.49 -30.33 -5.75
CA GLY A 126 44.28 -29.25 -6.36
C GLY A 126 44.19 -27.87 -5.69
N GLY A 127 45.16 -27.57 -4.83
CA GLY A 127 45.41 -26.20 -4.37
C GLY A 127 46.21 -25.36 -5.37
N SER A 128 46.40 -24.08 -4.98
CA SER A 128 47.34 -23.08 -5.53
C SER A 128 46.79 -22.23 -6.68
N MET A 129 46.87 -20.89 -6.78
CA MET A 129 47.24 -19.71 -5.97
C MET A 129 47.30 -18.54 -6.99
N TYR A 130 47.33 -17.28 -6.52
CA TYR A 130 47.64 -16.03 -7.26
C TYR A 130 46.47 -15.37 -8.03
N ILE A 131 46.28 -14.04 -8.10
CA ILE A 131 47.26 -12.93 -8.14
C ILE A 131 46.66 -11.64 -7.54
N LEU A 132 47.42 -11.02 -6.63
CA LEU A 132 47.35 -9.61 -6.24
C LEU A 132 48.15 -8.79 -7.28
N LEU A 133 47.57 -7.84 -8.06
CA LEU A 133 48.34 -6.68 -8.58
C LEU A 133 47.58 -5.53 -9.32
N PHE A 134 47.68 -4.33 -8.72
CA PHE A 134 47.79 -2.93 -9.21
C PHE A 134 46.74 -2.17 -10.07
N LEU A 135 46.15 -1.15 -9.39
CA LEU A 135 46.07 0.30 -9.71
C LEU A 135 45.57 0.77 -11.09
N LEU A 136 44.52 1.62 -11.09
CA LEU A 136 44.65 3.02 -11.53
C LEU A 136 43.67 3.94 -10.78
N PHE A 137 44.28 4.92 -10.11
CA PHE A 137 43.67 6.12 -9.54
C PHE A 137 43.05 6.95 -10.68
N SER A 138 41.82 7.45 -10.53
CA SER A 138 41.34 8.61 -11.30
C SER A 138 40.51 9.53 -10.42
N ILE A 139 40.98 10.77 -10.42
CA ILE A 139 40.69 11.87 -9.51
C ILE A 139 39.44 12.63 -9.99
N ALA A 140 38.60 13.01 -9.03
CA ALA A 140 37.76 14.21 -8.88
C ALA A 140 37.06 14.91 -10.06
N LEU A 141 35.92 15.50 -9.66
CA LEU A 141 35.20 16.65 -10.24
C LEU A 141 34.29 16.39 -11.45
N VAL A 142 32.97 16.52 -11.24
CA VAL A 142 32.20 17.69 -11.73
C VAL A 142 30.97 17.88 -10.82
N LYS A 143 30.99 18.93 -10.01
CA LYS A 143 29.78 19.65 -9.59
C LYS A 143 29.28 20.38 -10.83
N LEU A 144 28.09 20.07 -11.35
CA LEU A 144 27.37 21.02 -12.19
C LEU A 144 26.01 21.34 -11.58
N LYS A 145 26.00 22.55 -11.01
CA LYS A 145 24.84 23.32 -10.64
C LYS A 145 24.12 23.74 -11.91
N THR A 146 22.81 23.49 -11.99
CA THR A 146 21.94 24.31 -12.82
C THR A 146 20.71 24.71 -12.00
N ARG A 147 20.76 25.93 -11.48
CA ARG A 147 19.58 26.73 -11.13
C ARG A 147 19.02 27.29 -12.44
N ASN A 148 17.76 27.02 -12.75
CA ASN A 148 16.95 27.79 -13.69
C ASN A 148 15.61 28.08 -13.01
N THR A 149 15.01 29.26 -13.01
CA THR A 149 15.44 30.66 -13.19
C THR A 149 14.22 31.44 -12.73
N PHE A 150 14.37 32.29 -11.70
CA PHE A 150 13.37 33.29 -11.35
C PHE A 150 13.44 34.40 -12.42
N LYS A 151 12.34 34.67 -13.11
CA LYS A 151 12.13 35.92 -13.87
C LYS A 151 10.83 36.56 -13.42
N ILE A 152 11.01 37.64 -12.69
CA ILE A 152 10.05 38.72 -12.45
C ILE A 152 9.78 39.46 -13.76
N ASN A 153 8.50 39.73 -14.03
CA ASN A 153 7.99 41.01 -14.50
C ASN A 153 6.64 41.23 -13.82
#